data_AF-A0A2E1IZW9-F1
#
_entry.id   AF-A0A2E1IZW9-F1
#
_cell.length_a   1.000
_cell.length_b   1.000
_cell.length_c   1.000
_cell.angle_alpha   90.00
_cell.angle_beta   90.00
_cell.angle_gamma   90.00
#
_symmetry.space_group_name_H-M   'P 1'
#
loop_
_entity.id
_entity.type
_entity.pdbx_description
1 polymer ?
#
loop_
_entity_poly.entity_id
_entity_poly.type
_entity_poly.pdbx_seq_one_letter_code
_entity_poly.pdbx_strand_id
1 'polypeptide(L)'
;MLSFNRANIIDENFIKILKEGSFPNVKSSYKISSSVVSADALIGIFESQIYSRHMDLEARALKDQGQCQYTIASSGHEGNAVFGKVFSLEDMAFLHYRSGAFYFERSKHLPGSSPLYNMALSFVGSSDDPISGGRHKVIGSESLNIPPQTSTIGSHIPKAVGAAFSIDRSRDLKISSPRLKKDSVVLCSFGDASVNHATSLSGFNTASYISYSGGNVPIVFLCEDN
;
A
#
# COMPACT_ATOMS: atom_id res chain seq x y z
N MET A 1 -14.72 26.43 -21.86
CA MET A 1 -13.54 25.57 -22.11
C MET A 1 -13.95 24.15 -21.81
N LEU A 2 -13.86 23.24 -22.78
CA LEU A 2 -14.04 21.81 -22.51
C LEU A 2 -12.97 21.39 -21.50
N SER A 3 -13.41 20.98 -20.31
CA SER A 3 -12.54 20.46 -19.26
C SER A 3 -11.80 19.23 -19.79
N PHE A 4 -10.48 19.31 -19.92
CA PHE A 4 -9.65 18.23 -20.43
C PHE A 4 -9.46 17.17 -19.34
N ASN A 5 -10.17 16.03 -19.44
CA ASN A 5 -10.05 14.95 -18.48
C ASN A 5 -8.88 14.01 -18.84
N ARG A 6 -7.69 14.29 -18.28
CA ARG A 6 -6.48 13.48 -18.50
C ARG A 6 -6.64 12.01 -18.10
N ALA A 7 -7.43 11.71 -17.07
CA ALA A 7 -7.61 10.34 -16.58
C ALA A 7 -8.36 9.48 -17.60
N ASN A 8 -9.44 10.02 -18.18
CA ASN A 8 -10.20 9.34 -19.23
C ASN A 8 -9.33 9.07 -20.46
N ILE A 9 -8.52 10.06 -20.87
CA ILE A 9 -7.62 9.90 -22.03
C ILE A 9 -6.60 8.79 -21.80
N ILE A 10 -6.03 8.71 -20.58
CA ILE A 10 -5.09 7.63 -20.24
C ILE A 10 -5.79 6.27 -20.29
N ASP A 11 -7.01 6.17 -19.76
CA ASP A 11 -7.79 4.93 -19.75
C ASP A 11 -8.20 4.48 -21.16
N GLU A 12 -8.69 5.41 -21.98
CA GLU A 12 -9.01 5.18 -23.39
C GLU A 12 -7.78 4.71 -24.18
N ASN A 13 -6.63 5.36 -23.98
CA ASN A 13 -5.37 4.95 -24.61
C ASN A 13 -4.92 3.57 -24.13
N PHE A 14 -5.08 3.25 -22.85
CA PHE A 14 -4.76 1.93 -22.30
C PHE A 14 -5.61 0.85 -22.97
N ILE A 15 -6.93 1.03 -23.03
CA ILE A 15 -7.85 0.08 -23.70
C ILE A 15 -7.51 -0.05 -25.19
N LYS A 16 -7.21 1.07 -25.86
CA LYS A 16 -6.81 1.06 -27.28
C LYS A 16 -5.55 0.22 -27.50
N ILE A 17 -4.49 0.48 -26.73
CA ILE A 17 -3.21 -0.25 -26.81
C ILE A 17 -3.41 -1.75 -26.59
N LEU A 18 -4.25 -2.14 -25.62
CA LEU A 18 -4.58 -3.54 -25.35
C LEU A 18 -5.30 -4.20 -26.54
N LYS A 19 -6.30 -3.53 -27.14
CA LYS A 19 -7.06 -4.04 -28.29
C LYS A 19 -6.20 -4.18 -29.55
N GLU A 20 -5.26 -3.27 -29.73
CA GLU A 20 -4.32 -3.28 -30.87
C GLU A 20 -3.16 -4.25 -30.68
N GLY A 21 -2.96 -4.81 -29.48
CA GLY A 21 -1.82 -5.67 -29.16
C GLY A 21 -0.47 -4.94 -29.18
N SER A 22 -0.48 -3.60 -29.04
CA SER A 22 0.70 -2.74 -29.15
C SER A 22 1.45 -2.64 -27.81
N PHE A 23 1.90 -3.77 -27.28
CA PHE A 23 2.55 -3.83 -25.97
C PHE A 23 3.95 -3.17 -25.98
N PRO A 24 4.40 -2.60 -24.84
CA PRO A 24 5.76 -2.10 -24.71
C PRO A 24 6.78 -3.24 -24.89
N ASN A 25 7.97 -2.89 -25.39
CA ASN A 25 9.08 -3.83 -25.48
C ASN A 25 9.41 -4.40 -24.10
N VAL A 26 9.57 -5.72 -24.05
CA VAL A 26 9.91 -6.42 -22.81
C VAL A 26 11.27 -5.92 -22.32
N LYS A 27 11.30 -5.36 -21.11
CA LYS A 27 12.52 -4.81 -20.50
C LYS A 27 13.39 -5.87 -19.80
N SER A 28 12.91 -7.10 -19.71
CA SER A 28 13.54 -8.20 -18.97
C SER A 28 13.57 -9.47 -19.82
N SER A 29 14.64 -10.25 -19.71
CA SER A 29 14.75 -11.58 -20.33
C SER A 29 14.10 -12.69 -19.48
N TYR A 30 13.51 -12.34 -18.33
CA TYR A 30 12.95 -13.28 -17.38
C TYR A 30 11.71 -13.98 -17.98
N LYS A 31 11.72 -15.32 -17.98
CA LYS A 31 10.61 -16.13 -18.49
C LYS A 31 9.69 -16.54 -17.34
N ILE A 32 8.39 -16.61 -17.61
CA ILE A 32 7.41 -17.11 -16.64
C ILE A 32 7.73 -18.55 -16.23
N SER A 33 8.25 -19.37 -17.14
CA SER A 33 8.69 -20.74 -16.85
C SER A 33 9.83 -20.83 -15.83
N SER A 34 10.60 -19.74 -15.65
CA SER A 34 11.67 -19.61 -14.65
C SER A 34 11.21 -18.85 -13.40
N SER A 35 9.94 -18.45 -13.34
CA SER A 35 9.38 -17.68 -12.23
C SER A 35 9.02 -18.57 -11.05
N VAL A 36 9.31 -18.10 -9.85
CA VAL A 36 8.76 -18.64 -8.60
C VAL A 36 7.28 -18.31 -8.41
N VAL A 37 6.72 -17.41 -9.23
CA VAL A 37 5.31 -16.99 -9.22
C VAL A 37 4.55 -17.66 -10.37
N SER A 38 3.43 -18.32 -10.06
CA SER A 38 2.57 -18.97 -11.05
C SER A 38 1.86 -17.97 -11.97
N ALA A 39 1.41 -18.45 -13.15
CA ALA A 39 0.62 -17.63 -14.07
C ALA A 39 -0.65 -17.06 -13.42
N ASP A 40 -1.37 -17.88 -12.64
CA ASP A 40 -2.57 -17.44 -11.92
C ASP A 40 -2.26 -16.36 -10.88
N ALA A 41 -1.11 -16.45 -10.21
CA ALA A 41 -0.68 -15.42 -9.28
C ALA A 41 -0.32 -14.10 -10.00
N LEU A 42 0.25 -14.16 -11.20
CA LEU A 42 0.50 -12.98 -12.02
C LEU A 42 -0.81 -12.31 -12.46
N ILE A 43 -1.82 -13.10 -12.85
CA ILE A 43 -3.16 -12.59 -13.15
C ILE A 43 -3.76 -11.93 -11.90
N GLY A 44 -3.66 -12.58 -10.74
CA GLY A 44 -4.11 -12.02 -9.47
C GLY A 44 -3.47 -10.67 -9.15
N ILE A 45 -2.15 -10.54 -9.29
CA ILE A 45 -1.45 -9.27 -9.11
C ILE A 45 -1.98 -8.22 -10.10
N PHE A 46 -2.13 -8.56 -11.37
CA PHE A 46 -2.64 -7.65 -12.40
C PHE A 46 -4.08 -7.18 -12.09
N GLU A 47 -4.97 -8.05 -11.63
CA GLU A 47 -6.31 -7.64 -11.20
C GLU A 47 -6.25 -6.61 -10.07
N SER A 48 -5.35 -6.77 -9.09
CA SER A 48 -5.18 -5.82 -7.99
C SER A 48 -4.66 -4.46 -8.48
N GLN A 49 -3.85 -4.44 -9.54
CA GLN A 49 -3.45 -3.22 -10.25
C GLN A 49 -4.66 -2.51 -10.88
N ILE A 50 -5.50 -3.28 -11.58
CA ILE A 50 -6.72 -2.75 -12.21
C ILE A 50 -7.71 -2.24 -11.16
N TYR A 51 -7.91 -2.96 -10.06
CA TYR A 51 -8.75 -2.51 -8.93
C TYR A 51 -8.26 -1.17 -8.38
N SER A 52 -6.96 -1.01 -8.16
CA SER A 52 -6.40 0.27 -7.72
C SER A 52 -6.70 1.39 -8.69
N ARG A 53 -6.52 1.16 -10.00
CA ARG A 53 -6.80 2.16 -11.03
C ARG A 53 -8.26 2.54 -11.10
N HIS A 54 -9.16 1.56 -11.13
CA HIS A 54 -10.60 1.81 -11.22
C HIS A 54 -11.11 2.56 -9.99
N MET A 55 -10.62 2.24 -8.79
CA MET A 55 -10.97 2.98 -7.58
C MET A 55 -10.52 4.43 -7.62
N ASP A 56 -9.37 4.75 -8.24
CA ASP A 56 -8.94 6.14 -8.44
C ASP A 56 -9.86 6.90 -9.41
N LEU A 57 -10.32 6.25 -10.49
CA LEU A 57 -11.27 6.82 -11.45
C LEU A 57 -12.63 7.09 -10.78
N GLU A 58 -13.15 6.11 -10.04
CA GLU A 58 -14.42 6.22 -9.32
C GLU A 58 -14.36 7.29 -8.23
N ALA A 59 -13.28 7.33 -7.43
CA ALA A 59 -13.11 8.37 -6.41
C ALA A 59 -13.10 9.78 -7.00
N ARG A 60 -12.57 9.93 -8.22
CA ARG A 60 -12.59 11.21 -8.94
C ARG A 60 -13.99 11.55 -9.45
N ALA A 61 -14.71 10.59 -10.00
CA ALA A 61 -16.10 10.78 -10.42
C ALA A 61 -17.00 11.17 -9.22
N LEU A 62 -16.85 10.47 -8.09
CA LEU A 62 -17.54 10.80 -6.83
C LEU A 62 -17.19 12.20 -6.32
N LYS A 63 -15.92 12.62 -6.47
CA LYS A 63 -15.50 13.98 -6.10
C LYS A 63 -16.17 15.04 -6.98
N ASP A 64 -16.24 14.81 -8.29
CA ASP A 64 -16.92 15.72 -9.22
C ASP A 64 -18.44 15.79 -8.96
N GLN A 65 -19.02 14.74 -8.38
CA GLN A 65 -20.41 14.69 -7.91
C GLN A 65 -20.62 15.24 -6.48
N GLY A 66 -19.55 15.66 -5.78
CA GLY A 66 -19.63 16.15 -4.40
C GLY A 66 -19.84 15.06 -3.34
N GLN A 67 -19.68 13.78 -3.71
CA GLN A 67 -19.85 12.61 -2.84
C GLN A 67 -18.52 12.14 -2.21
N CYS A 68 -17.37 12.55 -2.74
CA CYS A 68 -16.05 12.32 -2.16
C CYS A 68 -15.36 13.67 -1.93
N GLN A 69 -15.14 14.05 -0.68
CA GLN A 69 -14.55 15.36 -0.34
C GLN A 69 -13.03 15.41 -0.58
N TYR A 70 -12.36 14.27 -0.43
CA TYR A 70 -10.91 14.15 -0.57
C TYR A 70 -10.52 12.82 -1.22
N THR A 71 -9.78 12.90 -2.32
CA THR A 71 -9.15 11.74 -2.95
C THR A 71 -7.73 12.08 -3.38
N ILE A 72 -6.87 11.06 -3.31
CA ILE A 72 -5.50 11.06 -3.81
C ILE A 72 -5.28 9.75 -4.53
N ALA A 73 -4.85 9.83 -5.79
CA ALA A 73 -4.79 8.68 -6.67
C ALA A 73 -3.54 7.83 -6.40
N SER A 74 -3.71 6.51 -6.45
CA SER A 74 -2.63 5.53 -6.52
C SER A 74 -2.06 5.37 -7.93
N SER A 75 -2.62 6.06 -8.94
CA SER A 75 -2.16 6.04 -10.33
C SER A 75 -0.64 6.16 -10.47
N GLY A 76 0.00 5.20 -11.14
CA GLY A 76 1.45 5.08 -11.30
C GLY A 76 2.14 4.20 -10.24
N HIS A 77 1.43 3.82 -9.18
CA HIS A 77 1.94 3.00 -8.06
C HIS A 77 1.34 1.60 -8.05
N GLU A 78 0.72 1.17 -9.16
CA GLU A 78 0.06 -0.12 -9.26
C GLU A 78 1.05 -1.28 -9.05
N GLY A 79 2.32 -1.08 -9.40
CA GLY A 79 3.40 -2.05 -9.15
C GLY A 79 3.52 -2.51 -7.69
N ASN A 80 3.08 -1.69 -6.73
CA ASN A 80 3.11 -2.02 -5.30
C ASN A 80 2.29 -3.26 -4.93
N ALA A 81 1.39 -3.73 -5.81
CA ALA A 81 0.71 -5.02 -5.65
C ALA A 81 1.67 -6.18 -5.37
N VAL A 82 2.88 -6.16 -5.93
CA VAL A 82 3.87 -7.22 -5.69
C VAL A 82 4.21 -7.39 -4.21
N PHE A 83 4.25 -6.30 -3.43
CA PHE A 83 4.53 -6.36 -2.00
C PHE A 83 3.33 -6.92 -1.22
N GLY A 84 2.10 -6.66 -1.68
CA GLY A 84 0.90 -7.29 -1.14
C GLY A 84 0.90 -8.81 -1.31
N LYS A 85 1.53 -9.31 -2.38
CA LYS A 85 1.65 -10.75 -2.66
C LYS A 85 2.76 -11.43 -1.85
N VAL A 86 3.94 -10.80 -1.77
CA VAL A 86 5.15 -11.47 -1.27
C VAL A 86 5.19 -11.54 0.25
N PHE A 87 4.69 -10.52 0.94
CA PHE A 87 4.76 -10.46 2.40
C PHE A 87 3.56 -11.12 3.10
N SER A 88 3.82 -11.68 4.28
CA SER A 88 2.82 -12.39 5.08
C SER A 88 1.80 -11.43 5.70
N LEU A 89 0.60 -11.92 6.02
CA LEU A 89 -0.38 -11.16 6.82
C LEU A 89 0.12 -10.89 8.26
N GLU A 90 1.08 -11.69 8.72
CA GLU A 90 1.74 -11.54 10.03
C GLU A 90 2.71 -10.36 10.07
N ASP A 91 3.15 -9.87 8.90
CA ASP A 91 4.03 -8.71 8.79
C ASP A 91 3.19 -7.43 8.86
N MET A 92 3.46 -6.53 9.80
CA MET A 92 2.66 -5.30 9.91
C MET A 92 3.07 -4.30 8.83
N ALA A 93 2.09 -3.76 8.10
CA ALA A 93 2.34 -2.88 6.97
C ALA A 93 1.84 -1.44 7.23
N PHE A 94 2.78 -0.52 7.45
CA PHE A 94 2.56 0.92 7.49
C PHE A 94 2.62 1.45 6.06
N LEU A 95 1.45 1.60 5.45
CA LEU A 95 1.33 1.97 4.04
C LEU A 95 1.34 3.48 3.81
N HIS A 96 1.89 3.89 2.67
CA HIS A 96 1.69 5.20 2.10
C HIS A 96 0.24 5.37 1.64
N TYR A 97 -0.24 6.61 1.59
CA TYR A 97 -1.62 6.92 1.24
C TYR A 97 -1.96 6.65 -0.24
N ARG A 98 -0.96 6.31 -1.08
CA ARG A 98 -1.10 5.88 -2.49
C ARG A 98 -0.84 4.39 -2.72
N SER A 99 -0.65 3.59 -1.66
CA SER A 99 -0.39 2.15 -1.80
C SER A 99 -1.67 1.31 -1.99
N GLY A 100 -2.62 1.78 -2.81
CA GLY A 100 -3.92 1.09 -3.02
C GLY A 100 -3.74 -0.33 -3.57
N ALA A 101 -2.88 -0.51 -4.57
CA ALA A 101 -2.61 -1.82 -5.16
C ALA A 101 -1.98 -2.82 -4.16
N PHE A 102 -1.14 -2.36 -3.24
CA PHE A 102 -0.64 -3.17 -2.13
C PHE A 102 -1.81 -3.67 -1.30
N TYR A 103 -2.66 -2.76 -0.81
CA TYR A 103 -3.83 -3.09 0.00
C TYR A 103 -4.75 -4.12 -0.69
N PHE A 104 -5.04 -3.95 -1.99
CA PHE A 104 -5.87 -4.89 -2.73
C PHE A 104 -5.27 -6.28 -2.84
N GLU A 105 -3.99 -6.39 -3.24
CA GLU A 105 -3.36 -7.71 -3.38
C GLU A 105 -3.24 -8.42 -2.04
N ARG A 106 -2.84 -7.69 -0.99
CA ARG A 106 -2.75 -8.23 0.37
C ARG A 106 -4.09 -8.72 0.89
N SER A 107 -5.19 -8.04 0.53
CA SER A 107 -6.54 -8.45 0.92
C SER A 107 -6.93 -9.83 0.37
N LYS A 108 -6.35 -10.26 -0.76
CA LYS A 108 -6.61 -11.59 -1.34
C LYS A 108 -6.11 -12.74 -0.45
N HIS A 109 -5.21 -12.47 0.50
CA HIS A 109 -4.77 -13.45 1.49
C HIS A 109 -5.82 -13.70 2.59
N LEU A 110 -6.89 -12.88 2.65
CA LEU A 110 -7.96 -12.99 3.63
C LEU A 110 -9.31 -13.28 2.94
N PRO A 111 -9.75 -14.55 2.89
CA PRO A 111 -11.05 -14.93 2.33
C PRO A 111 -12.21 -14.19 3.00
N GLY A 112 -13.21 -13.80 2.20
CA GLY A 112 -14.38 -13.07 2.67
C GLY A 112 -14.15 -11.58 2.94
N SER A 113 -12.94 -11.05 2.69
CA SER A 113 -12.70 -9.61 2.71
C SER A 113 -13.39 -8.89 1.54
N SER A 114 -13.81 -7.65 1.77
CA SER A 114 -14.49 -6.80 0.79
C SER A 114 -13.70 -5.51 0.53
N PRO A 115 -12.45 -5.58 0.03
CA PRO A 115 -11.53 -4.45 0.05
C PRO A 115 -11.99 -3.27 -0.81
N LEU A 116 -12.63 -3.53 -1.96
CA LEU A 116 -13.21 -2.50 -2.84
C LEU A 116 -14.34 -1.74 -2.13
N TYR A 117 -15.25 -2.47 -1.48
CA TYR A 117 -16.35 -1.89 -0.73
C TYR A 117 -15.82 -1.05 0.45
N ASN A 118 -14.87 -1.59 1.22
CA ASN A 118 -14.26 -0.86 2.35
C ASN A 118 -13.57 0.43 1.88
N MET A 119 -12.87 0.40 0.74
CA MET A 119 -12.25 1.59 0.18
C MET A 119 -13.29 2.60 -0.34
N ALA A 120 -14.39 2.14 -0.95
CA ALA A 120 -15.50 3.01 -1.36
C ALA A 120 -16.14 3.72 -0.16
N LEU A 121 -16.37 3.02 0.96
CA LEU A 121 -16.87 3.60 2.21
C LEU A 121 -15.94 4.69 2.74
N SER A 122 -14.63 4.45 2.70
CA SER A 122 -13.59 5.42 3.09
C SER A 122 -13.59 6.67 2.18
N PHE A 123 -13.80 6.51 0.87
CA PHE A 123 -13.89 7.65 -0.06
C PHE A 123 -15.10 8.56 0.19
N VAL A 124 -16.26 7.98 0.53
CA VAL A 124 -17.49 8.75 0.77
C VAL A 124 -17.66 9.18 2.23
N GLY A 125 -16.69 8.88 3.10
CA GLY A 125 -16.75 9.21 4.52
C GLY A 125 -17.92 8.55 5.24
N SER A 126 -18.28 7.32 4.85
CA SER A 126 -19.41 6.59 5.45
C SER A 126 -19.12 6.24 6.92
N SER A 127 -20.14 6.34 7.77
CA SER A 127 -20.08 5.80 9.15
C SER A 127 -19.80 4.31 9.20
N ASP A 128 -20.08 3.59 8.11
CA ASP A 128 -19.86 2.15 7.99
C ASP A 128 -18.42 1.80 7.61
N ASP A 129 -17.55 2.79 7.34
CA ASP A 129 -16.11 2.53 7.12
C ASP A 129 -15.54 1.81 8.36
N PRO A 130 -15.08 0.55 8.21
CA PRO A 130 -14.67 -0.27 9.34
C PRO A 130 -13.42 0.26 10.06
N ILE A 131 -12.69 1.21 9.47
CA ILE A 131 -11.44 1.73 10.01
C ILE A 131 -11.63 3.10 10.64
N SER A 132 -12.21 4.03 9.89
CA SER A 132 -12.33 5.41 10.37
C SER A 132 -13.71 5.74 10.94
N GLY A 133 -14.75 4.96 10.64
CA GLY A 133 -16.15 5.33 10.93
C GLY A 133 -16.52 6.68 10.31
N GLY A 134 -16.05 6.94 9.09
CA GLY A 134 -16.30 8.17 8.34
C GLY A 134 -15.45 9.37 8.74
N ARG A 135 -14.56 9.24 9.73
CA ARG A 135 -13.74 10.36 10.23
C ARG A 135 -12.59 10.74 9.30
N HIS A 136 -12.14 9.82 8.44
CA HIS A 136 -10.96 10.06 7.59
C HIS A 136 -10.88 9.07 6.43
N LYS A 137 -10.59 9.55 5.21
CA LYS A 137 -10.14 8.70 4.10
C LYS A 137 -8.74 8.16 4.41
N VAL A 138 -8.65 6.89 4.80
CA VAL A 138 -7.39 6.19 5.08
C VAL A 138 -7.38 4.79 4.48
N ILE A 139 -6.17 4.28 4.21
CA ILE A 139 -5.95 2.84 3.96
C ILE A 139 -5.62 2.21 5.31
N GLY A 140 -6.43 1.25 5.73
CA GLY A 140 -6.23 0.51 6.97
C GLY A 140 -7.01 -0.79 6.97
N SER A 141 -6.59 -1.73 7.80
CA SER A 141 -7.31 -2.96 8.07
C SER A 141 -6.65 -3.67 9.26
N GLU A 142 -7.45 -3.90 10.29
CA GLU A 142 -6.99 -4.66 11.46
C GLU A 142 -6.61 -6.10 11.08
N SER A 143 -7.46 -6.77 10.32
CA SER A 143 -7.29 -8.17 9.91
C SER A 143 -6.16 -8.38 8.91
N LEU A 144 -5.80 -7.35 8.13
CA LEU A 144 -4.66 -7.40 7.22
C LEU A 144 -3.37 -6.88 7.86
N ASN A 145 -3.39 -6.53 9.15
CA ASN A 145 -2.27 -5.95 9.88
C ASN A 145 -1.75 -4.65 9.24
N ILE A 146 -2.67 -3.78 8.82
CA ILE A 146 -2.40 -2.47 8.21
C ILE A 146 -2.93 -1.38 9.16
N PRO A 147 -2.07 -0.79 10.00
CA PRO A 147 -2.47 0.34 10.82
C PRO A 147 -2.84 1.54 9.93
N PRO A 148 -3.96 2.25 10.19
CA PRO A 148 -4.32 3.43 9.42
C PRO A 148 -3.29 4.54 9.60
N GLN A 149 -2.90 5.18 8.50
CA GLN A 149 -2.00 6.34 8.52
C GLN A 149 -2.74 7.63 8.19
N THR A 150 -2.33 8.71 8.83
CA THR A 150 -2.79 10.06 8.51
C THR A 150 -2.06 10.58 7.26
N SER A 151 -2.65 11.54 6.55
CA SER A 151 -2.03 12.22 5.40
C SER A 151 -0.81 13.09 5.75
N THR A 152 -0.46 13.21 7.05
CA THR A 152 0.77 13.88 7.51
C THR A 152 2.01 13.13 7.00
N ILE A 153 2.70 13.75 6.04
CA ILE A 153 3.86 13.21 5.34
C ILE A 153 4.94 12.72 6.33
N GLY A 154 5.43 11.50 6.11
CA GLY A 154 6.53 10.89 6.87
C GLY A 154 6.25 10.59 8.36
N SER A 155 5.06 10.93 8.88
CA SER A 155 4.74 10.79 10.31
C SER A 155 4.65 9.33 10.76
N HIS A 156 4.44 8.40 9.85
CA HIS A 156 4.33 6.97 10.14
C HIS A 156 5.65 6.23 10.23
N ILE A 157 6.72 6.79 9.66
CA ILE A 157 8.03 6.12 9.62
C ILE A 157 8.58 5.85 11.04
N PRO A 158 8.60 6.81 11.99
CA PRO A 158 9.00 6.52 13.37
C PRO A 158 8.12 5.47 14.07
N LYS A 159 6.81 5.46 13.77
CA LYS A 159 5.88 4.47 14.33
C LYS A 159 6.20 3.07 13.82
N ALA A 160 6.52 2.93 12.53
CA ALA A 160 6.94 1.67 11.93
C ALA A 160 8.25 1.17 12.53
N VAL A 161 9.22 2.07 12.74
CA VAL A 161 10.50 1.74 13.41
C VAL A 161 10.27 1.27 14.84
N GLY A 162 9.41 1.96 15.60
CA GLY A 162 9.04 1.54 16.95
C GLY A 162 8.37 0.16 16.98
N ALA A 163 7.46 -0.10 16.04
CA ALA A 163 6.82 -1.41 15.89
C ALA A 163 7.86 -2.50 15.59
N ALA A 164 8.78 -2.25 14.64
CA ALA A 164 9.84 -3.19 14.29
C ALA A 164 10.75 -3.50 15.48
N PHE A 165 11.23 -2.45 16.16
CA PHE A 165 12.05 -2.59 17.36
C PHE A 165 11.35 -3.38 18.48
N SER A 166 10.02 -3.28 18.58
CA SER A 166 9.24 -3.98 19.60
C SER A 166 9.23 -5.50 19.43
N ILE A 167 9.46 -6.03 18.22
CA ILE A 167 9.38 -7.47 17.93
C ILE A 167 10.41 -8.24 18.77
N ASP A 168 11.69 -7.90 18.60
CA ASP A 168 12.77 -8.52 19.37
C ASP A 168 12.73 -8.14 20.86
N ARG A 169 12.37 -6.89 21.16
CA ARG A 169 12.30 -6.44 22.55
C ARG A 169 11.21 -7.17 23.34
N SER A 170 10.07 -7.46 22.73
CA SER A 170 8.98 -8.21 23.37
C SER A 170 9.42 -9.62 23.74
N ARG A 171 10.24 -10.27 22.89
CA ARG A 171 10.85 -11.58 23.17
C ARG A 171 11.77 -11.51 24.39
N ASP A 172 12.69 -10.55 24.40
CA ASP A 172 13.67 -10.42 25.49
C ASP A 172 13.00 -10.13 26.84
N LEU A 173 11.93 -9.34 26.81
CA LEU A 173 11.10 -9.02 27.98
C LEU A 173 10.05 -10.09 28.31
N LYS A 174 9.96 -11.18 27.53
CA LYS A 174 8.96 -12.25 27.67
C LYS A 174 7.51 -11.73 27.64
N ILE A 175 7.26 -10.67 26.88
CA ILE A 175 5.92 -10.11 26.64
C ILE A 175 5.31 -10.87 25.45
N SER A 176 4.14 -11.47 25.66
CA SER A 176 3.40 -12.10 24.57
C SER A 176 2.79 -11.03 23.67
N SER A 177 3.22 -10.98 22.40
CA SER A 177 2.55 -10.21 21.35
C SER A 177 1.69 -11.15 20.51
N PRO A 178 0.36 -11.10 20.60
CA PRO A 178 -0.49 -11.96 19.77
C PRO A 178 -0.52 -11.53 18.30
N ARG A 179 -0.09 -10.30 17.97
CA ARG A 179 -0.19 -9.74 16.60
C ARG A 179 1.10 -9.75 15.79
N LEU A 180 2.25 -9.64 16.45
CA LEU A 180 3.54 -9.67 15.76
C LEU A 180 4.27 -10.93 16.20
N LYS A 181 4.47 -11.84 15.26
CA LYS A 181 5.22 -13.07 15.48
C LYS A 181 6.71 -12.75 15.58
N LYS A 182 7.48 -13.71 16.11
CA LYS A 182 8.92 -13.54 16.35
C LYS A 182 9.73 -13.36 15.07
N ASP A 183 9.22 -13.87 13.96
CA ASP A 183 9.79 -13.83 12.61
C ASP A 183 9.11 -12.79 11.71
N SER A 184 8.16 -12.01 12.24
CA SER A 184 7.53 -10.92 11.51
C SER A 184 8.54 -9.83 11.15
N VAL A 185 8.35 -9.22 9.99
CA VAL A 185 8.96 -7.93 9.62
C VAL A 185 7.90 -6.84 9.62
N VAL A 186 8.34 -5.59 9.75
CA VAL A 186 7.49 -4.42 9.54
C VAL A 186 7.77 -3.83 8.17
N LEU A 187 6.72 -3.55 7.42
CA LEU A 187 6.80 -2.90 6.11
C LEU A 187 6.43 -1.44 6.28
N CYS A 188 7.22 -0.54 5.72
CA CYS A 188 6.98 0.89 5.80
C CYS A 188 7.14 1.49 4.41
N SER A 189 6.03 1.72 3.71
CA SER A 189 6.06 2.39 2.42
C SER A 189 5.83 3.90 2.55
N PHE A 190 6.52 4.69 1.73
CA PHE A 190 6.52 6.15 1.80
C PHE A 190 6.92 6.75 0.45
N GLY A 191 6.47 7.98 0.15
CA GLY A 191 6.89 8.68 -1.08
C GLY A 191 8.29 9.30 -0.97
N ASP A 192 8.99 9.44 -2.08
CA ASP A 192 10.30 10.08 -2.23
C ASP A 192 10.39 11.47 -1.57
N ALA A 193 9.36 12.30 -1.75
CA ALA A 193 9.32 13.66 -1.21
C ALA A 193 9.40 13.67 0.34
N SER A 194 9.09 12.55 0.99
CA SER A 194 9.16 12.42 2.44
C SER A 194 10.54 12.05 2.97
N VAL A 195 11.50 11.64 2.13
CA VAL A 195 12.82 11.13 2.56
C VAL A 195 13.56 12.14 3.45
N ASN A 196 13.50 13.43 3.09
CA ASN A 196 14.14 14.52 3.83
C ASN A 196 13.26 15.14 4.92
N HIS A 197 12.05 14.64 5.14
CA HIS A 197 11.20 15.14 6.22
C HIS A 197 11.81 14.78 7.58
N ALA A 198 11.75 15.69 8.56
CA ALA A 198 12.41 15.53 9.86
C ALA A 198 12.02 14.23 10.58
N THR A 199 10.75 13.82 10.49
CA THR A 199 10.29 12.55 11.09
C THR A 199 10.83 11.33 10.36
N SER A 200 10.96 11.39 9.03
CA SER A 200 11.53 10.31 8.22
C SER A 200 13.01 10.11 8.55
N LEU A 201 13.78 11.21 8.55
CA LEU A 201 15.18 11.22 8.96
C LEU A 201 15.35 10.67 10.38
N SER A 202 14.48 11.07 11.31
CA SER A 202 14.47 10.53 12.67
C SER A 202 14.24 9.02 12.70
N GLY A 203 13.29 8.51 11.91
CA GLY A 203 13.02 7.09 11.79
C GLY A 203 14.20 6.31 11.20
N PHE A 204 14.73 6.74 10.05
CA PHE A 204 15.88 6.09 9.40
C PHE A 204 17.11 6.10 10.30
N ASN A 205 17.42 7.25 10.91
CA ASN A 205 18.55 7.38 11.81
C ASN A 205 18.38 6.49 13.05
N THR A 206 17.17 6.42 13.63
CA THR A 206 16.89 5.56 14.78
C THR A 206 17.08 4.08 14.44
N ALA A 207 16.56 3.62 13.29
CA ALA A 207 16.74 2.23 12.85
C ALA A 207 18.22 1.89 12.67
N SER A 208 18.98 2.76 11.99
CA SER A 208 20.42 2.61 11.78
C SER A 208 21.20 2.62 13.10
N TYR A 209 20.85 3.51 14.03
CA TYR A 209 21.51 3.62 15.33
C TYR A 209 21.29 2.37 16.20
N ILE A 210 20.08 1.83 16.22
CA ILE A 210 19.79 0.58 16.95
C ILE A 210 20.60 -0.57 16.37
N SER A 211 20.64 -0.70 15.04
CA SER A 211 21.42 -1.74 14.37
C SER A 211 22.92 -1.60 14.66
N TYR A 212 23.45 -0.38 14.57
CA TYR A 212 24.84 -0.08 14.94
C TYR A 212 25.16 -0.43 16.40
N SER A 213 24.19 -0.24 17.30
CA SER A 213 24.32 -0.54 18.73
C SER A 213 24.13 -2.03 19.07
N GLY A 214 24.04 -2.92 18.06
CA GLY A 214 23.90 -4.37 18.24
C GLY A 214 22.47 -4.86 18.47
N GLY A 215 21.47 -4.00 18.30
CA GLY A 215 20.05 -4.39 18.32
C GLY A 215 19.53 -4.78 16.93
N ASN A 216 18.31 -5.32 16.89
CA ASN A 216 17.62 -5.64 15.64
C ASN A 216 16.41 -4.73 15.43
N VAL A 217 16.21 -4.30 14.19
CA VAL A 217 15.02 -3.56 13.73
C VAL A 217 14.55 -4.23 12.43
N PRO A 218 13.72 -5.29 12.51
CA PRO A 218 13.23 -6.02 11.33
C PRO A 218 12.22 -5.17 10.55
N ILE A 219 12.73 -4.24 9.74
CA ILE A 219 11.92 -3.30 8.95
C ILE A 219 12.38 -3.29 7.49
N VAL A 220 11.40 -3.22 6.58
CA VAL A 220 11.61 -2.99 5.15
C VAL A 220 11.05 -1.61 4.80
N PHE A 221 11.95 -0.70 4.43
CA PHE A 221 11.60 0.62 3.92
C PHE A 221 11.35 0.54 2.40
N LEU A 222 10.15 0.92 1.97
CA LEU A 222 9.71 0.88 0.57
C LEU A 222 9.48 2.31 0.07
N CYS A 223 10.48 2.89 -0.59
CA CYS A 223 10.33 4.22 -1.20
C CYS A 223 9.57 4.12 -2.51
N GLU A 224 8.40 4.76 -2.58
CA GLU A 224 7.55 4.88 -3.75
C GLU A 224 7.92 6.17 -4.50
N ASP A 225 9.00 6.13 -5.29
CA ASP A 225 9.57 7.25 -6.05
C ASP A 225 8.85 7.46 -7.39
N ASN A 226 8.35 8.68 -7.64
CA ASN A 226 7.39 8.96 -8.73
C ASN A 226 7.67 10.21 -9.56
#